data_AF-A0A1L7VMY5-F1
#
_entry.id   AF-A0A1L7VMY5-F1
#
_cell.length_a   1.000
_cell.length_b   1.000
_cell.length_c   1.000
_cell.angle_alpha   90.00
_cell.angle_beta   90.00
_cell.angle_gamma   90.00
#
_symmetry.space_group_name_H-M   'P 1'
#
loop_
_entity.id
_entity.type
_entity.pdbx_description
1 polymer ?
#
loop_
_entity_poly.entity_id
_entity_poly.type
_entity_poly.pdbx_seq_one_letter_code
_entity_poly.pdbx_strand_id
1 'polypeptide(L)'
;MSDMTRTKRCGLCGLPVNATDLELHEDCGRIGLGHLQRAMQRIHQFNFEPPARQEEHARVTRWAEAMIAEGLSLCFAQGETKAEQELSRTSEVLRGIGQYLVSHYIVRENESMLRRVSRTTFGLKGKVNVTFSLFQGRKYVASVSSGQEQQPGKSSELFALDPGETAHVVHIAENHLGVVEMVVTDLHQVFQADQVAGIWWRAIYIPCGRCLIMATNDGVKLRSLSPVSPCNFCTSLRGPRYHQIAWPFPTHHIAIRWVGKPRSYPARMAPVILKGSCSGISTYWEHTIMAIHSHDIDEKSLAPYSRTGEDAVWIFTPLDDNEAITEIWWGCIDGNGDAMGLRTSKGREVFLGFVGAIPDLDWELASTPAMNNCRFYYDSMSSMAIGGLAFEDPSPVTQGVQPFDPTTIVPPMPDFRYCVELFFFSSANLKGLSEITVCQIPDKRGISGLLLAYTNGHKEALGEVRLNSLEPPIDVGKQDRIWLRFEYDPTGIIDEHPRLVEISFSRVEPIIRDGTDPTIVGINCLEVLFTDELHWWWSSLQCQVFYNGQGSLQPRDADRWLLFND
;
A
#
# COMPACT_ATOMS: atom_id res chain seq x y z
N MET A 1 15.74 -6.32 9.13
CA MET A 1 15.73 -7.42 8.13
C MET A 1 14.71 -8.44 8.58
N SER A 2 13.43 -8.23 8.28
CA SER A 2 12.43 -9.27 8.42
C SER A 2 12.50 -10.16 7.18
N ASP A 3 12.84 -11.43 7.40
CA ASP A 3 12.70 -12.47 6.39
C ASP A 3 11.19 -12.68 6.22
N MET A 4 10.52 -11.80 5.47
CA MET A 4 9.22 -12.12 4.88
C MET A 4 9.47 -13.40 4.12
N THR A 5 9.06 -14.53 4.70
CA THR A 5 9.10 -15.86 4.11
C THR A 5 8.61 -15.73 2.68
N ARG A 6 9.54 -15.61 1.74
CA ARG A 6 9.23 -15.57 0.31
C ARG A 6 8.70 -16.94 0.03
N THR A 7 7.38 -17.09 0.03
CA THR A 7 6.73 -18.32 -0.37
C THR A 7 7.30 -18.69 -1.73
N LYS A 8 8.17 -19.70 -1.75
CA LYS A 8 8.86 -20.13 -2.97
C LYS A 8 7.77 -20.58 -3.95
N ARG A 9 7.93 -20.28 -5.23
CA ARG A 9 6.98 -20.69 -6.27
C ARG A 9 7.62 -21.74 -7.15
N CYS A 10 6.79 -22.65 -7.64
CA CYS A 10 7.21 -23.68 -8.56
C CYS A 10 7.61 -23.01 -9.88
N GLY A 11 8.86 -23.20 -10.31
CA GLY A 11 9.38 -22.62 -11.56
C GLY A 11 8.65 -23.08 -12.84
N LEU A 12 7.82 -24.13 -12.77
CA LEU A 12 7.08 -24.68 -13.93
C LEU A 12 5.62 -24.22 -13.97
N CYS A 13 4.90 -24.30 -12.84
CA CYS A 13 3.47 -23.93 -12.77
C CYS A 13 3.20 -22.54 -12.17
N GLY A 14 4.18 -21.92 -11.51
CA GLY A 14 4.04 -20.59 -10.89
C GLY A 14 3.22 -20.56 -9.58
N LEU A 15 2.73 -21.70 -9.11
CA LEU A 15 1.97 -21.84 -7.86
C LEU A 15 2.92 -21.91 -6.64
N PRO A 16 2.45 -21.55 -5.43
CA PRO A 16 3.24 -21.66 -4.20
C PRO A 16 3.71 -23.09 -3.92
N VAL A 17 4.93 -23.23 -3.41
CA VAL A 17 5.53 -24.49 -2.92
C VAL A 17 5.69 -24.36 -1.40
N ASN A 18 5.44 -25.44 -0.68
CA ASN A 18 5.69 -25.48 0.77
C ASN A 18 7.19 -25.23 1.03
N ALA A 19 7.50 -24.60 2.18
CA ALA A 19 8.82 -24.06 2.54
C ALA A 19 9.95 -25.10 2.75
N THR A 20 9.88 -26.26 2.11
CA THR A 20 11.04 -27.13 1.91
C THR A 20 11.90 -26.57 0.76
N ASP A 21 13.19 -26.89 0.69
CA ASP A 21 14.15 -26.34 -0.28
C ASP A 21 13.87 -26.67 -1.77
N LEU A 22 12.69 -27.17 -2.09
CA LEU A 22 12.28 -27.53 -3.44
C LEU A 22 11.81 -26.30 -4.23
N GLU A 23 12.48 -26.03 -5.35
CA GLU A 23 12.07 -25.00 -6.33
C GLU A 23 10.88 -25.43 -7.22
N LEU A 24 10.41 -26.67 -7.07
CA LEU A 24 9.38 -27.32 -7.89
C LEU A 24 8.47 -28.19 -7.02
N HIS A 25 7.20 -28.29 -7.39
CA HIS A 25 6.36 -29.40 -6.89
C HIS A 25 6.92 -30.73 -7.36
N GLU A 26 6.88 -31.76 -6.52
CA GLU A 26 7.34 -33.11 -6.86
C GLU A 26 6.70 -33.60 -8.18
N ASP A 27 5.38 -33.41 -8.29
CA ASP A 27 4.59 -33.74 -9.46
C ASP A 27 4.98 -32.94 -10.71
N CYS A 28 5.33 -31.67 -10.56
CA CYS A 28 5.83 -30.85 -11.67
C CYS A 28 7.21 -31.35 -12.15
N GLY A 29 8.08 -31.76 -11.23
CA GLY A 29 9.40 -32.31 -11.55
C GLY A 29 9.33 -33.59 -12.36
N ARG A 30 8.30 -34.43 -12.13
CA ARG A 30 8.07 -35.69 -12.86
C ARG A 30 7.68 -35.51 -14.32
N ILE A 31 7.28 -34.31 -14.76
CA ILE A 31 6.86 -34.03 -16.15
C ILE A 31 8.05 -34.01 -17.13
N GLY A 32 9.31 -33.98 -16.64
CA GLY A 32 10.49 -34.22 -17.47
C GLY A 32 10.90 -33.06 -18.40
N LEU A 33 10.57 -31.82 -18.03
CA LEU A 33 10.78 -30.62 -18.86
C LEU A 33 12.08 -29.85 -18.54
N GLY A 34 13.14 -30.56 -18.12
CA GLY A 34 14.39 -29.93 -17.66
C GLY A 34 15.00 -28.94 -18.66
N HIS A 35 14.87 -29.18 -19.97
CA HIS A 35 15.36 -28.27 -21.02
C HIS A 35 14.51 -27.00 -21.21
N LEU A 36 13.23 -27.01 -20.78
CA LEU A 36 12.31 -25.86 -20.85
C LEU A 36 12.16 -25.12 -19.52
N GLN A 37 12.73 -25.64 -18.43
CA GLN A 37 12.58 -25.06 -17.08
C GLN A 37 12.90 -23.57 -17.04
N ARG A 38 14.01 -23.12 -17.66
CA ARG A 38 14.36 -21.69 -17.72
C ARG A 38 13.33 -20.87 -18.51
N ALA A 39 12.71 -21.44 -19.54
CA ALA A 39 11.67 -20.76 -20.30
C ALA A 39 10.38 -20.62 -19.48
N MET A 40 10.00 -21.67 -18.75
CA MET A 40 8.85 -21.64 -17.85
C MET A 40 9.06 -20.70 -16.66
N GLN A 41 10.25 -20.67 -16.07
CA GLN A 41 10.58 -19.73 -15.00
C GLN A 41 10.43 -18.28 -15.46
N ARG A 42 10.84 -17.96 -16.69
CA ARG A 42 10.72 -16.59 -17.25
C ARG A 42 9.27 -16.13 -17.39
N ILE A 43 8.37 -17.00 -17.87
CA ILE A 43 6.96 -16.60 -18.07
C ILE A 43 6.23 -16.35 -16.75
N HIS A 44 6.72 -16.92 -15.64
CA HIS A 44 6.20 -16.71 -14.28
C HIS A 44 6.97 -15.65 -13.50
N GLN A 45 8.08 -15.14 -14.03
CA GLN A 45 8.84 -14.10 -13.37
C GLN A 45 7.96 -12.88 -13.18
N PHE A 46 8.06 -12.24 -12.03
CA PHE A 46 7.31 -11.02 -11.78
C PHE A 46 8.07 -9.79 -12.25
N ASN A 47 7.38 -8.89 -12.94
CA ASN A 47 7.87 -7.52 -13.13
C ASN A 47 7.89 -6.77 -11.79
N PHE A 48 7.01 -7.16 -10.86
CA PHE A 48 6.83 -6.54 -9.54
C PHE A 48 5.92 -7.39 -8.66
N GLU A 49 5.83 -7.08 -7.36
CA GLU A 49 4.99 -7.81 -6.40
C GLU A 49 3.52 -7.91 -6.86
N PRO A 50 2.93 -9.12 -6.95
CA PRO A 50 1.52 -9.29 -7.27
C PRO A 50 0.62 -8.67 -6.18
N PRO A 51 -0.68 -8.44 -6.48
CA PRO A 51 -1.70 -8.23 -5.44
C PRO A 51 -1.66 -9.35 -4.39
N ALA A 52 -2.36 -9.17 -3.26
CA ALA A 52 -2.45 -10.13 -2.16
C ALA A 52 -2.31 -11.58 -2.65
N ARG A 53 -1.14 -12.18 -2.38
CA ARG A 53 -0.63 -13.36 -3.12
C ARG A 53 -1.63 -14.53 -3.16
N GLN A 54 -2.48 -14.63 -2.13
CA GLN A 54 -3.52 -15.63 -2.00
C GLN A 54 -4.66 -15.46 -3.01
N GLU A 55 -5.07 -14.23 -3.32
CA GLU A 55 -6.17 -13.97 -4.28
C GLU A 55 -5.78 -14.35 -5.70
N GLU A 56 -4.56 -13.98 -6.12
CA GLU A 56 -4.06 -14.33 -7.45
C GLU A 56 -3.87 -15.84 -7.59
N HIS A 57 -3.39 -16.51 -6.53
CA HIS A 57 -3.31 -17.97 -6.50
C HIS A 57 -4.70 -18.60 -6.64
N ALA A 58 -5.66 -18.19 -5.80
CA ALA A 58 -7.03 -18.70 -5.84
C ALA A 58 -7.70 -18.44 -7.21
N ARG A 59 -7.37 -17.33 -7.87
CA ARG A 59 -7.84 -17.04 -9.23
C ARG A 59 -7.27 -18.03 -10.25
N VAL A 60 -5.95 -18.24 -10.27
CA VAL A 60 -5.30 -19.15 -11.22
C VAL A 60 -5.78 -20.58 -11.01
N THR A 61 -5.89 -21.03 -9.76
CA THR A 61 -6.39 -22.36 -9.40
C THR A 61 -7.83 -22.55 -9.87
N ARG A 62 -8.75 -21.62 -9.57
CA ARG A 62 -10.15 -21.69 -10.04
C ARG A 62 -10.27 -21.69 -11.57
N TRP A 63 -9.44 -20.92 -12.26
CA TRP A 63 -9.39 -20.94 -13.73
C TRP A 63 -8.97 -22.31 -14.25
N ALA A 64 -7.88 -22.88 -13.72
CA ALA A 64 -7.39 -24.19 -14.14
C ALA A 64 -8.42 -25.29 -13.85
N GLU A 65 -9.03 -25.30 -12.67
CA GLU A 65 -10.11 -26.23 -12.30
C GLU A 65 -11.28 -26.17 -13.30
N ALA A 66 -11.69 -24.96 -13.70
CA ALA A 66 -12.77 -24.78 -14.67
C ALA A 66 -12.39 -25.33 -16.06
N MET A 67 -11.18 -25.04 -16.54
CA MET A 67 -10.70 -25.56 -17.83
C MET A 67 -10.57 -27.09 -17.83
N ILE A 68 -10.10 -27.67 -16.74
CA ILE A 68 -9.99 -29.13 -16.58
C ILE A 68 -11.40 -29.74 -16.57
N ALA A 69 -12.33 -29.18 -15.80
CA ALA A 69 -13.69 -29.67 -15.72
C ALA A 69 -14.41 -29.62 -17.08
N GLU A 70 -14.21 -28.54 -17.85
CA GLU A 70 -14.74 -28.41 -19.21
C GLU A 70 -14.14 -29.45 -20.15
N GLY A 71 -12.81 -29.62 -20.13
CA GLY A 71 -12.13 -30.62 -20.93
C GLY A 71 -12.57 -32.05 -20.59
N LEU A 72 -12.70 -32.38 -19.31
CA LEU A 72 -13.22 -33.68 -18.85
C LEU A 72 -14.67 -33.88 -19.25
N SER A 73 -15.51 -32.85 -19.13
CA SER A 73 -16.92 -32.91 -19.56
C SER A 73 -17.01 -33.24 -21.04
N LEU A 74 -16.22 -32.57 -21.88
CA LEU A 74 -16.15 -32.84 -23.33
C LEU A 74 -15.68 -34.26 -23.63
N CYS A 75 -14.63 -34.73 -22.96
CA CYS A 75 -14.12 -36.09 -23.12
C CYS A 75 -15.18 -37.14 -22.74
N PHE A 76 -15.83 -36.99 -21.59
CA PHE A 76 -16.84 -37.93 -21.11
C PHE A 76 -18.15 -37.87 -21.93
N ALA A 77 -18.49 -36.71 -22.50
CA ALA A 77 -19.62 -36.58 -23.41
C ALA A 77 -19.42 -37.39 -24.71
N GLN A 78 -18.17 -37.62 -25.11
CA GLN A 78 -17.78 -38.47 -26.24
C GLN A 78 -17.59 -39.95 -25.87
N GLY A 79 -17.79 -40.29 -24.58
CA GLY A 79 -17.64 -41.67 -24.08
C GLY A 79 -18.67 -42.64 -24.67
N GLU A 80 -18.27 -43.90 -24.77
CA GLU A 80 -19.09 -44.98 -25.34
C GLU A 80 -20.12 -45.52 -24.33
N THR A 81 -19.90 -45.29 -23.03
CA THR A 81 -20.77 -45.79 -21.97
C THR A 81 -21.78 -44.74 -21.48
N LYS A 82 -22.94 -45.21 -21.04
CA LYS A 82 -23.95 -44.36 -20.40
C LYS A 82 -23.41 -43.67 -19.14
N ALA A 83 -22.55 -44.34 -18.38
CA ALA A 83 -21.95 -43.80 -17.16
C ALA A 83 -21.01 -42.61 -17.45
N GLU A 84 -20.22 -42.66 -18.52
CA GLU A 84 -19.39 -41.54 -18.96
C GLU A 84 -20.26 -40.35 -19.38
N GLN A 85 -21.30 -40.59 -20.17
CA GLN A 85 -22.22 -39.53 -20.59
C GLN A 85 -22.99 -38.91 -19.41
N GLU A 86 -23.34 -39.69 -18.38
CA GLU A 86 -23.92 -39.16 -17.14
C GLU A 86 -22.89 -38.35 -16.32
N LEU A 87 -21.63 -38.81 -16.24
CA LEU A 87 -20.53 -38.10 -15.58
C LEU A 87 -20.18 -36.77 -16.28
N SER A 88 -20.34 -36.69 -17.60
CA SER A 88 -20.11 -35.44 -18.36
C SER A 88 -20.96 -34.25 -17.87
N ARG A 89 -22.08 -34.53 -17.19
CA ARG A 89 -23.06 -33.52 -16.72
C ARG A 89 -22.89 -33.14 -15.25
N THR A 90 -21.97 -33.75 -14.51
CA THR A 90 -21.77 -33.49 -13.07
C THR A 90 -20.59 -32.54 -12.82
N SER A 91 -20.81 -31.25 -13.06
CA SER A 91 -19.78 -30.21 -12.97
C SER A 91 -19.02 -30.17 -11.63
N GLU A 92 -19.70 -30.41 -10.51
CA GLU A 92 -19.06 -30.43 -9.18
C GLU A 92 -18.07 -31.58 -9.02
N VAL A 93 -18.41 -32.78 -9.51
CA VAL A 93 -17.54 -33.95 -9.47
C VAL A 93 -16.31 -33.74 -10.36
N LEU A 94 -16.53 -33.24 -11.58
CA LEU A 94 -15.44 -32.94 -12.51
C LEU A 94 -14.51 -31.85 -11.98
N ARG A 95 -15.04 -30.84 -11.29
CA ARG A 95 -14.23 -29.82 -10.62
C ARG A 95 -13.44 -30.38 -9.44
N GLY A 96 -14.04 -31.29 -8.66
CA GLY A 96 -13.36 -32.01 -7.58
C GLY A 96 -12.20 -32.88 -8.08
N ILE A 97 -12.35 -33.53 -9.23
CA ILE A 97 -11.25 -34.24 -9.91
C ILE A 97 -10.18 -33.23 -10.37
N GLY A 98 -10.60 -32.10 -10.94
CA GLY A 98 -9.73 -31.06 -11.46
C GLY A 98 -8.74 -30.50 -10.42
N GLN A 99 -9.12 -30.44 -9.15
CA GLN A 99 -8.27 -29.98 -8.04
C GLN A 99 -6.93 -30.73 -7.97
N TYR A 100 -6.91 -32.03 -8.26
CA TYR A 100 -5.70 -32.85 -8.22
C TYR A 100 -4.81 -32.69 -9.47
N LEU A 101 -5.31 -32.06 -10.52
CA LEU A 101 -4.64 -31.95 -11.82
C LEU A 101 -4.17 -30.52 -12.14
N VAL A 102 -4.46 -29.55 -11.28
CA VAL A 102 -4.18 -28.12 -11.52
C VAL A 102 -2.73 -27.86 -11.90
N SER A 103 -1.77 -28.37 -11.13
CA SER A 103 -0.34 -28.14 -11.37
C SER A 103 0.10 -28.74 -12.71
N HIS A 104 -0.30 -29.97 -13.00
CA HIS A 104 -0.01 -30.66 -14.26
C HIS A 104 -0.61 -29.94 -15.47
N TYR A 105 -1.89 -29.55 -15.37
CA TYR A 105 -2.58 -28.82 -16.41
C TYR A 105 -1.86 -27.51 -16.74
N ILE A 106 -1.51 -26.72 -15.72
CA ILE A 106 -0.80 -25.45 -15.91
C ILE A 106 0.57 -25.69 -16.58
N VAL A 107 1.34 -26.70 -16.17
CA VAL A 107 2.64 -26.99 -16.80
C VAL A 107 2.47 -27.33 -18.28
N ARG A 108 1.51 -28.21 -18.60
CA ARG A 108 1.23 -28.60 -19.99
C ARG A 108 0.74 -27.45 -20.84
N GLU A 109 -0.09 -26.59 -20.27
CA GLU A 109 -0.59 -25.43 -20.99
C GLU A 109 0.49 -24.37 -21.21
N ASN A 110 1.35 -24.15 -20.22
CA ASN A 110 2.52 -23.31 -20.41
C ASN A 110 3.44 -23.86 -21.52
N GLU A 111 3.68 -25.18 -21.53
CA GLU A 111 4.48 -25.86 -22.55
C GLU A 111 3.91 -25.64 -23.96
N SER A 112 2.60 -25.79 -24.13
CA SER A 112 1.91 -25.66 -25.43
C SER A 112 2.07 -24.24 -26.03
N MET A 113 2.09 -23.24 -25.15
CA MET A 113 2.17 -21.82 -25.50
C MET A 113 3.59 -21.33 -25.77
N LEU A 114 4.62 -21.99 -25.23
CA LEU A 114 6.00 -21.49 -25.31
C LEU A 114 6.45 -21.30 -26.76
N ARG A 115 7.00 -20.11 -27.02
CA ARG A 115 7.70 -19.75 -28.26
C ARG A 115 9.10 -19.23 -27.92
N ARG A 116 9.88 -18.93 -28.97
CA ARG A 116 11.19 -18.30 -28.80
C ARG A 116 11.04 -16.88 -28.25
N VAL A 117 11.85 -16.57 -27.25
CA VAL A 117 12.06 -15.20 -26.77
C VAL A 117 12.49 -14.33 -27.95
N SER A 118 11.92 -13.15 -28.05
CA SER A 118 12.24 -12.20 -29.12
C SER A 118 12.30 -10.78 -28.59
N ARG A 119 13.10 -9.97 -29.29
CA ARG A 119 13.15 -8.52 -29.15
C ARG A 119 12.87 -7.93 -30.52
N THR A 120 11.82 -7.13 -30.60
CA THR A 120 11.41 -6.48 -31.84
C THR A 120 11.41 -4.99 -31.62
N THR A 121 11.85 -4.23 -32.62
CA THR A 121 11.75 -2.78 -32.62
C THR A 121 10.64 -2.34 -33.56
N PHE A 122 9.85 -1.36 -33.14
CA PHE A 122 8.84 -0.73 -33.99
C PHE A 122 8.87 0.78 -33.82
N GLY A 123 8.38 1.51 -34.82
CA GLY A 123 8.16 2.95 -34.76
C GLY A 123 6.68 3.28 -34.68
N LEU A 124 6.36 4.54 -34.37
CA LEU A 124 4.98 5.05 -34.31
C LEU A 124 4.51 5.71 -35.61
N LYS A 125 5.23 5.47 -36.71
CA LYS A 125 4.89 5.97 -38.04
C LYS A 125 4.12 4.90 -38.82
N GLY A 126 2.86 5.20 -39.18
CA GLY A 126 2.00 4.27 -39.92
C GLY A 126 1.24 3.31 -39.03
N LYS A 127 1.01 2.08 -39.51
CA LYS A 127 0.18 1.07 -38.81
C LYS A 127 1.00 0.29 -37.78
N VAL A 128 0.50 0.22 -36.56
CA VAL A 128 1.03 -0.63 -35.48
C VAL A 128 0.06 -1.79 -35.26
N ASN A 129 0.57 -3.01 -35.45
CA ASN A 129 -0.20 -4.23 -35.20
C ASN A 129 0.15 -4.78 -33.83
N VAL A 130 -0.87 -5.14 -33.06
CA VAL A 130 -0.75 -5.76 -31.76
C VAL A 130 -1.45 -7.10 -31.80
N THR A 131 -0.77 -8.17 -31.36
CA THR A 131 -1.39 -9.49 -31.19
C THR A 131 -1.51 -9.84 -29.71
N PHE A 132 -2.44 -10.71 -29.39
CA PHE A 132 -2.70 -11.13 -28.01
C PHE A 132 -2.53 -12.62 -27.80
N SER A 133 -2.22 -12.99 -26.56
CA SER A 133 -2.16 -14.36 -26.07
C SER A 133 -3.02 -14.48 -24.81
N LEU A 134 -3.74 -15.59 -24.66
CA LEU A 134 -4.35 -15.95 -23.39
C LEU A 134 -3.31 -16.68 -22.54
N PHE A 135 -3.08 -16.24 -21.31
CA PHE A 135 -2.18 -16.88 -20.37
C PHE A 135 -2.83 -16.93 -18.99
N GLN A 136 -2.99 -18.12 -18.44
CA GLN A 136 -3.65 -18.35 -17.14
C GLN A 136 -4.99 -17.62 -16.99
N GLY A 137 -5.82 -17.68 -18.04
CA GLY A 137 -7.15 -17.07 -18.07
C GLY A 137 -7.16 -15.54 -18.20
N ARG A 138 -6.02 -14.90 -18.51
CA ARG A 138 -5.94 -13.45 -18.78
C ARG A 138 -5.39 -13.17 -20.17
N LYS A 139 -5.93 -12.15 -20.85
CA LYS A 139 -5.44 -11.63 -22.13
C LYS A 139 -4.19 -10.79 -21.86
N TYR A 140 -3.11 -11.07 -22.60
CA TYR A 140 -1.88 -10.29 -22.58
C TYR A 140 -1.52 -9.86 -24.00
N VAL A 141 -0.83 -8.72 -24.12
CA VAL A 141 -0.18 -8.34 -25.36
C VAL A 141 0.94 -9.34 -25.63
N ALA A 142 0.90 -10.02 -26.78
CA ALA A 142 1.88 -11.03 -27.16
C ALA A 142 3.02 -10.43 -28.00
N SER A 143 2.69 -9.67 -29.04
CA SER A 143 3.69 -9.05 -29.91
C SER A 143 3.21 -7.72 -30.48
N VAL A 144 4.17 -6.87 -30.82
CA VAL A 144 3.94 -5.60 -31.53
C VAL A 144 4.83 -5.56 -32.76
N SER A 145 4.28 -5.14 -33.90
CA SER A 145 5.05 -4.97 -35.15
C SER A 145 4.55 -3.76 -35.96
N SER A 146 5.44 -3.20 -36.77
CA SER A 146 5.11 -2.18 -37.77
C SER A 146 4.92 -2.85 -39.13
N GLY A 147 3.73 -2.79 -39.73
CA GLY A 147 3.51 -3.28 -41.10
C GLY A 147 2.18 -4.02 -41.35
N GLN A 148 1.95 -4.43 -42.59
CA GLN A 148 0.71 -5.09 -43.07
C GLN A 148 0.62 -6.60 -42.76
N GLU A 149 1.52 -7.19 -41.97
CA GLU A 149 1.48 -8.62 -41.68
C GLU A 149 0.31 -8.97 -40.74
N GLN A 150 -0.85 -9.21 -41.33
CA GLN A 150 -1.89 -10.03 -40.74
C GLN A 150 -1.49 -11.49 -40.96
N GLN A 151 -1.07 -12.18 -39.90
CA GLN A 151 -1.15 -13.63 -39.91
C GLN A 151 -2.62 -14.02 -39.72
N PRO A 152 -3.26 -14.74 -40.66
CA PRO A 152 -4.64 -15.18 -40.52
C PRO A 152 -4.81 -16.02 -39.24
N GLY A 153 -5.78 -15.69 -38.40
CA GLY A 153 -6.19 -16.52 -37.25
C GLY A 153 -5.69 -16.10 -35.87
N LYS A 154 -4.93 -15.00 -35.73
CA LYS A 154 -4.64 -14.41 -34.41
C LYS A 154 -5.53 -13.20 -34.16
N SER A 155 -6.05 -13.05 -32.94
CA SER A 155 -6.72 -11.82 -32.53
C SER A 155 -5.70 -10.68 -32.57
N SER A 156 -5.84 -9.81 -33.55
CA SER A 156 -4.98 -8.64 -33.74
C SER A 156 -5.79 -7.37 -33.60
N GLU A 157 -5.32 -6.45 -32.77
CA GLU A 157 -5.79 -5.07 -32.78
C GLU A 157 -4.84 -4.23 -33.64
N LEU A 158 -5.43 -3.37 -34.46
CA LEU A 158 -4.73 -2.62 -35.49
C LEU A 158 -4.88 -1.14 -35.17
N PHE A 159 -3.80 -0.52 -34.72
CA PHE A 159 -3.72 0.92 -34.54
C PHE A 159 -3.31 1.51 -35.89
N ALA A 160 -4.32 1.87 -36.69
CA ALA A 160 -4.11 2.59 -37.93
C ALA A 160 -4.22 4.10 -37.66
N LEU A 161 -3.11 4.80 -37.85
CA LEU A 161 -3.11 6.26 -37.92
C LEU A 161 -3.62 6.70 -39.30
N ASP A 162 -4.36 7.80 -39.36
CA ASP A 162 -4.83 8.33 -40.63
C ASP A 162 -3.65 8.78 -41.51
N PRO A 163 -3.79 8.78 -42.85
CA PRO A 163 -2.72 9.19 -43.74
C PRO A 163 -2.23 10.61 -43.43
N GLY A 164 -1.02 10.74 -42.86
CA GLY A 164 -0.42 12.01 -42.45
C GLY A 164 -0.32 12.21 -40.94
N GLU A 165 -1.02 11.41 -40.15
CA GLU A 165 -0.92 11.42 -38.69
C GLU A 165 0.30 10.64 -38.18
N THR A 166 0.88 11.13 -37.10
CA THR A 166 1.98 10.46 -36.39
C THR A 166 1.58 10.38 -34.92
N ALA A 167 1.60 9.17 -34.36
CA ALA A 167 1.45 9.03 -32.92
C ALA A 167 2.78 9.33 -32.23
N HIS A 168 2.67 9.81 -31.01
CA HIS A 168 3.81 10.30 -30.25
C HIS A 168 3.89 9.66 -28.87
N VAL A 169 2.87 8.92 -28.45
CA VAL A 169 2.78 8.31 -27.12
C VAL A 169 2.32 6.86 -27.23
N VAL A 170 2.95 6.00 -26.43
CA VAL A 170 2.46 4.63 -26.17
C VAL A 170 2.13 4.52 -24.69
N HIS A 171 0.85 4.40 -24.37
CA HIS A 171 0.36 4.03 -23.05
C HIS A 171 0.35 2.50 -22.90
N ILE A 172 0.82 2.02 -21.75
CA ILE A 172 1.08 0.61 -21.49
C ILE A 172 0.44 0.28 -20.16
N ALA A 173 -0.57 -0.58 -20.15
CA ALA A 173 -1.07 -1.17 -18.91
C ALA A 173 -0.33 -2.48 -18.66
N GLU A 174 0.21 -2.64 -17.46
CA GLU A 174 0.95 -3.83 -17.04
C GLU A 174 0.52 -4.30 -15.65
N ASN A 175 0.42 -5.62 -15.49
CA ASN A 175 0.28 -6.27 -14.20
C ASN A 175 1.61 -6.96 -13.82
N HIS A 176 1.61 -7.69 -12.70
CA HIS A 176 2.82 -8.33 -12.17
C HIS A 176 3.46 -9.35 -13.12
N LEU A 177 2.74 -9.86 -14.12
CA LEU A 177 3.21 -10.82 -15.12
C LEU A 177 3.56 -10.21 -16.48
N GLY A 178 3.07 -9.02 -16.84
CA GLY A 178 3.38 -8.43 -18.13
C GLY A 178 2.37 -7.42 -18.63
N VAL A 179 2.50 -7.06 -19.90
CA VAL A 179 1.67 -6.04 -20.56
C VAL A 179 0.31 -6.64 -20.90
N VAL A 180 -0.75 -6.04 -20.37
CA VAL A 180 -2.14 -6.47 -20.57
C VAL A 180 -2.85 -5.63 -21.63
N GLU A 181 -2.45 -4.37 -21.78
CA GLU A 181 -3.04 -3.44 -22.75
C GLU A 181 -2.00 -2.46 -23.27
N MET A 182 -2.19 -2.02 -24.51
CA MET A 182 -1.37 -0.99 -25.15
C MET A 182 -2.26 -0.07 -25.95
N VAL A 183 -2.07 1.24 -25.79
CA VAL A 183 -2.81 2.27 -26.54
C VAL A 183 -1.80 3.24 -27.14
N VAL A 184 -2.01 3.59 -28.41
CA VAL A 184 -1.15 4.52 -29.16
C VAL A 184 -1.94 5.80 -29.41
N THR A 185 -1.38 6.95 -29.02
CA THR A 185 -2.06 8.26 -29.08
C THR A 185 -1.14 9.37 -29.57
N ASP A 186 -1.75 10.48 -29.97
CA ASP A 186 -1.06 11.75 -30.19
C ASP A 186 -0.73 12.46 -28.86
N LEU A 187 0.27 13.34 -28.85
CA LEU A 187 0.69 14.15 -27.70
C LEU A 187 -0.43 15.03 -27.15
N HIS A 188 -1.34 15.48 -28.01
CA HIS A 188 -2.44 16.38 -27.63
C HIS A 188 -3.70 15.63 -27.20
N GLN A 189 -3.76 14.31 -27.43
CA GLN A 189 -4.92 13.51 -27.10
C GLN A 189 -4.87 13.03 -25.65
N VAL A 190 -5.91 13.34 -24.89
CA VAL A 190 -6.08 12.90 -23.51
C VAL A 190 -6.67 11.48 -23.51
N PHE A 191 -5.84 10.47 -23.22
CA PHE A 191 -6.25 9.09 -22.91
C PHE A 191 -6.56 8.84 -21.43
N GLN A 192 -7.83 8.70 -21.05
CA GLN A 192 -8.24 8.37 -19.68
C GLN A 192 -8.60 6.89 -19.55
N ALA A 193 -8.26 6.31 -18.40
CA ALA A 193 -8.71 4.99 -17.98
C ALA A 193 -8.91 4.96 -16.47
N ASP A 194 -9.84 4.12 -16.02
CA ASP A 194 -10.11 3.91 -14.61
C ASP A 194 -8.96 3.17 -13.92
N GLN A 195 -8.82 3.40 -12.61
CA GLN A 195 -7.90 2.62 -11.80
C GLN A 195 -8.42 1.19 -11.69
N VAL A 196 -7.55 0.24 -12.02
CA VAL A 196 -7.82 -1.19 -11.85
C VAL A 196 -6.79 -1.76 -10.88
N ALA A 197 -7.26 -2.41 -9.81
CA ALA A 197 -6.40 -3.02 -8.83
C ALA A 197 -5.43 -4.03 -9.49
N GLY A 198 -4.14 -3.89 -9.18
CA GLY A 198 -3.10 -4.77 -9.75
C GLY A 198 -2.65 -4.43 -11.17
N ILE A 199 -3.13 -3.32 -11.74
CA ILE A 199 -2.71 -2.80 -13.05
C ILE A 199 -2.09 -1.41 -12.86
N TRP A 200 -0.98 -1.18 -13.55
CA TRP A 200 -0.32 0.12 -13.61
C TRP A 200 -0.06 0.55 -15.05
N TRP A 201 -0.09 1.85 -15.27
CA TRP A 201 0.09 2.51 -16.55
C TRP A 201 1.46 3.16 -16.64
N ARG A 202 2.19 2.88 -17.73
CA ARG A 202 3.39 3.63 -18.13
C ARG A 202 3.12 4.32 -19.47
N ALA A 203 3.84 5.41 -19.72
CA ALA A 203 3.80 6.08 -21.01
C ALA A 203 5.21 6.24 -21.58
N ILE A 204 5.38 5.85 -22.85
CA ILE A 204 6.60 6.08 -23.62
C ILE A 204 6.34 7.21 -24.60
N TYR A 205 7.08 8.30 -24.43
CA TYR A 205 6.93 9.49 -25.24
C TYR A 205 8.00 9.53 -26.32
N ILE A 206 7.57 9.56 -27.57
CA ILE A 206 8.38 9.72 -28.77
C ILE A 206 7.92 10.97 -29.54
N PRO A 207 8.15 12.20 -29.01
CA PRO A 207 7.70 13.43 -29.67
C PRO A 207 8.23 13.62 -31.09
N CYS A 208 9.39 13.04 -31.43
CA CYS A 208 9.95 13.18 -32.78
C CYS A 208 9.26 12.28 -33.83
N GLY A 209 8.38 11.36 -33.41
CA GLY A 209 7.70 10.38 -34.26
C GLY A 209 8.60 9.33 -34.93
N ARG A 210 9.92 9.42 -34.72
CA ARG A 210 10.95 8.65 -35.47
C ARG A 210 11.77 7.70 -34.62
N CYS A 211 11.84 7.91 -33.30
CA CYS A 211 12.57 6.99 -32.43
C CYS A 211 11.86 5.65 -32.35
N LEU A 212 12.65 4.58 -32.20
CA LEU A 212 12.14 3.23 -32.12
C LEU A 212 11.86 2.85 -30.67
N ILE A 213 10.91 1.95 -30.49
CA ILE A 213 10.57 1.33 -29.21
C ILE A 213 10.93 -0.15 -29.30
N MET A 214 11.67 -0.66 -28.32
CA MET A 214 11.99 -2.07 -28.20
C MET A 214 10.94 -2.76 -27.34
N ALA A 215 10.31 -3.77 -27.93
CA ALA A 215 9.38 -4.70 -27.30
C ALA A 215 10.11 -6.00 -26.95
N THR A 216 10.08 -6.41 -25.68
CA THR A 216 10.71 -7.66 -25.20
C THR A 216 9.65 -8.67 -24.78
N ASN A 217 9.62 -9.85 -25.42
CA ASN A 217 8.66 -10.93 -25.16
C ASN A 217 9.35 -12.12 -24.45
N ASP A 218 8.69 -12.76 -23.47
CA ASP A 218 9.18 -13.92 -22.72
C ASP A 218 9.04 -15.30 -23.41
N GLY A 219 8.44 -15.32 -24.60
CA GLY A 219 8.02 -16.50 -25.36
C GLY A 219 6.50 -16.69 -25.40
N VAL A 220 5.73 -15.98 -24.58
CA VAL A 220 4.26 -16.03 -24.55
C VAL A 220 3.69 -14.62 -24.66
N LYS A 221 4.19 -13.69 -23.85
CA LYS A 221 3.67 -12.34 -23.67
C LYS A 221 4.77 -11.28 -23.62
N LEU A 222 4.36 -10.06 -23.91
CA LEU A 222 5.21 -8.88 -23.82
C LEU A 222 5.48 -8.53 -22.36
N ARG A 223 6.75 -8.35 -22.03
CA ARG A 223 7.24 -8.08 -20.67
C ARG A 223 7.57 -6.63 -20.42
N SER A 224 8.13 -5.98 -21.43
CA SER A 224 8.55 -4.60 -21.33
C SER A 224 8.60 -3.93 -22.69
N LEU A 225 8.29 -2.65 -22.67
CA LEU A 225 8.59 -1.72 -23.74
C LEU A 225 9.54 -0.65 -23.21
N SER A 226 10.50 -0.24 -24.03
CA SER A 226 11.48 0.80 -23.72
C SER A 226 11.91 1.55 -24.98
N PRO A 227 12.19 2.87 -24.88
CA PRO A 227 12.73 3.62 -26.01
C PRO A 227 14.15 3.12 -26.37
N VAL A 228 14.45 3.04 -27.67
CA VAL A 228 15.79 2.68 -28.18
C VAL A 228 16.53 3.96 -28.54
N SER A 229 17.64 4.23 -27.85
CA SER A 229 18.53 5.38 -28.10
C SER A 229 17.76 6.66 -28.45
N PRO A 230 16.89 7.16 -27.55
CA PRO A 230 16.04 8.30 -27.84
C PRO A 230 16.90 9.50 -28.24
N CYS A 231 16.48 10.21 -29.30
CA CYS A 231 17.18 11.39 -29.77
C CYS A 231 17.11 12.53 -28.74
N ASN A 232 18.03 13.50 -28.84
CA ASN A 232 18.11 14.64 -27.93
C ASN A 232 16.77 15.37 -27.75
N PHE A 233 15.95 15.46 -28.81
CA PHE A 233 14.62 16.08 -28.74
C PHE A 233 13.65 15.30 -27.83
N CYS A 234 13.64 13.96 -27.94
CA CYS A 234 12.81 13.11 -27.09
C CYS A 234 13.29 13.10 -25.62
N THR A 235 14.58 13.30 -25.39
CA THR A 235 15.15 13.35 -24.02
C THR A 235 15.14 14.75 -23.40
N SER A 236 15.16 15.82 -24.20
CA SER A 236 15.20 17.21 -23.72
C SER A 236 13.82 17.69 -23.28
N LEU A 237 12.76 17.22 -23.93
CA LEU A 237 11.41 17.66 -23.62
C LEU A 237 10.94 17.18 -22.25
N ARG A 238 11.46 16.05 -21.74
CA ARG A 238 11.07 15.45 -20.45
C ARG A 238 12.19 14.59 -19.86
N GLY A 239 12.40 14.69 -18.55
CA GLY A 239 13.43 13.99 -17.79
C GLY A 239 13.61 12.51 -18.16
N PRO A 240 14.85 11.98 -18.11
CA PRO A 240 15.27 10.75 -18.81
C PRO A 240 14.61 9.43 -18.37
N ARG A 241 13.68 9.44 -17.40
CA ARG A 241 13.16 8.23 -16.74
C ARG A 241 11.64 8.14 -16.61
N TYR A 242 10.85 9.00 -17.27
CA TYR A 242 9.38 8.91 -17.18
C TYR A 242 8.80 7.55 -17.61
N HIS A 243 9.41 6.89 -18.60
CA HIS A 243 9.02 5.55 -19.02
C HIS A 243 9.28 4.49 -17.92
N GLN A 244 10.05 4.82 -16.88
CA GLN A 244 10.32 3.96 -15.74
C GLN A 244 9.40 4.26 -14.56
N ILE A 245 8.38 5.10 -14.72
CA ILE A 245 7.41 5.42 -13.66
C ILE A 245 6.05 4.87 -14.08
N ALA A 246 5.48 4.05 -13.22
CA ALA A 246 4.19 3.42 -13.40
C ALA A 246 3.16 4.06 -12.48
N TRP A 247 2.00 4.37 -13.03
CA TRP A 247 0.93 5.15 -12.41
C TRP A 247 -0.34 4.31 -12.29
N PRO A 248 -1.23 4.59 -11.33
CA PRO A 248 -2.49 3.86 -11.19
C PRO A 248 -3.52 4.28 -12.25
N PHE A 249 -3.33 5.47 -12.83
CA PHE A 249 -4.09 6.02 -13.96
C PHE A 249 -3.14 6.28 -15.12
N PRO A 250 -3.60 6.25 -16.38
CA PRO A 250 -2.81 6.77 -17.48
C PRO A 250 -2.55 8.25 -17.23
N THR A 251 -1.31 8.62 -16.94
CA THR A 251 -0.97 10.02 -16.69
C THR A 251 -0.84 10.75 -18.01
N HIS A 252 -1.63 11.82 -18.16
CA HIS A 252 -1.29 12.91 -19.06
C HIS A 252 -0.22 13.75 -18.39
N HIS A 253 0.59 14.38 -19.22
CA HIS A 253 1.63 15.33 -18.83
C HIS A 253 1.14 16.61 -18.13
N ILE A 254 -0.04 16.61 -17.50
CA ILE A 254 -0.41 17.66 -16.56
C ILE A 254 0.75 17.73 -15.57
N ALA A 255 1.36 18.91 -15.47
CA ALA A 255 2.70 19.14 -14.95
C ALA A 255 2.93 18.49 -13.59
N ILE A 256 3.37 17.22 -13.59
CA ILE A 256 3.63 16.49 -12.35
C ILE A 256 4.80 17.16 -11.67
N ARG A 257 4.51 17.80 -10.54
CA ARG A 257 5.53 18.38 -9.69
C ARG A 257 6.03 17.32 -8.73
N TRP A 258 7.34 17.31 -8.53
CA TRP A 258 8.00 16.39 -7.62
C TRP A 258 8.46 17.13 -6.37
N VAL A 259 8.22 16.52 -5.21
CA VAL A 259 8.91 16.80 -3.95
C VAL A 259 9.78 15.59 -3.68
N GLY A 260 11.10 15.76 -3.57
CA GLY A 260 12.04 14.63 -3.56
C GLY A 260 12.10 13.87 -4.90
N LYS A 261 12.60 12.62 -4.88
CA LYS A 261 12.74 11.74 -6.05
C LYS A 261 12.50 10.27 -5.69
N PRO A 262 11.84 9.47 -6.56
CA PRO A 262 11.72 8.03 -6.35
C PRO A 262 13.08 7.36 -6.11
N ARG A 263 13.13 6.42 -5.16
CA ARG A 263 14.39 5.75 -4.77
C ARG A 263 14.68 4.52 -5.61
N SER A 264 13.64 3.92 -6.17
CA SER A 264 13.74 2.73 -6.98
C SER A 264 13.20 2.99 -8.39
N TYR A 265 13.86 2.40 -9.40
CA TYR A 265 13.37 2.38 -10.77
C TYR A 265 13.30 0.94 -11.27
N PRO A 266 12.20 0.52 -11.93
CA PRO A 266 11.01 1.32 -12.21
C PRO A 266 10.22 1.68 -10.93
N ALA A 267 9.83 2.94 -10.82
CA ALA A 267 9.05 3.47 -9.70
C ALA A 267 7.57 3.17 -9.92
N ARG A 268 6.83 3.00 -8.83
CA ARG A 268 5.39 2.83 -8.87
C ARG A 268 4.76 3.83 -7.94
N MET A 269 3.82 4.57 -8.51
CA MET A 269 3.14 5.62 -7.79
C MET A 269 1.82 5.04 -7.26
N ALA A 270 1.61 5.10 -5.95
CA ALA A 270 0.31 4.85 -5.33
C ALA A 270 -0.42 6.18 -5.17
N PRO A 271 -1.72 6.26 -5.50
CA PRO A 271 -2.47 7.50 -5.40
C PRO A 271 -2.95 7.73 -3.96
N VAL A 272 -3.01 9.00 -3.57
CA VAL A 272 -3.76 9.50 -2.42
C VAL A 272 -4.77 10.51 -2.97
N ILE A 273 -6.05 10.31 -2.70
CA ILE A 273 -7.14 11.10 -3.29
C ILE A 273 -7.93 11.76 -2.17
N LEU A 274 -7.72 13.06 -2.00
CA LEU A 274 -8.40 13.88 -1.01
C LEU A 274 -9.70 14.42 -1.62
N LYS A 275 -10.79 13.67 -1.43
CA LYS A 275 -12.14 14.07 -1.84
C LYS A 275 -12.85 14.85 -0.74
N GLY A 276 -13.96 15.51 -1.07
CA GLY A 276 -14.84 16.11 -0.07
C GLY A 276 -15.46 15.13 0.92
N SER A 277 -15.51 13.83 0.60
CA SER A 277 -15.97 12.75 1.50
C SER A 277 -14.85 12.09 2.29
N CYS A 278 -13.64 12.66 2.29
CA CYS A 278 -12.50 12.12 3.02
C CYS A 278 -12.78 12.15 4.53
N SER A 279 -12.84 10.98 5.16
CA SER A 279 -13.11 10.81 6.59
C SER A 279 -11.84 10.85 7.45
N GLY A 280 -10.67 10.75 6.82
CA GLY A 280 -9.39 10.80 7.52
C GLY A 280 -8.22 10.46 6.63
N ILE A 281 -7.02 10.52 7.19
CA ILE A 281 -5.78 10.12 6.53
C ILE A 281 -4.97 9.24 7.48
N SER A 282 -4.32 8.23 6.92
CA SER A 282 -3.40 7.36 7.65
C SER A 282 -2.02 7.37 7.02
N THR A 283 -1.01 7.35 7.87
CA THR A 283 0.38 7.05 7.47
C THR A 283 0.81 5.74 8.08
N TYR A 284 1.48 4.91 7.28
CA TYR A 284 2.18 3.73 7.74
C TYR A 284 3.65 4.07 7.88
N TRP A 285 4.14 3.97 9.11
CA TRP A 285 5.52 4.29 9.47
C TRP A 285 6.25 3.01 9.89
N GLU A 286 7.43 2.79 9.32
CA GLU A 286 8.34 1.70 9.66
C GLU A 286 9.77 2.22 9.45
N HIS A 287 10.35 2.80 10.50
CA HIS A 287 11.58 3.61 10.51
C HIS A 287 11.50 4.94 9.73
N THR A 288 10.53 5.08 8.83
CA THR A 288 10.24 6.25 8.00
C THR A 288 8.80 6.12 7.46
N ILE A 289 8.25 7.11 6.76
CA ILE A 289 6.93 6.96 6.12
C ILE A 289 7.07 6.06 4.89
N MET A 290 6.27 4.99 4.90
CA MET A 290 6.34 3.92 3.90
C MET A 290 5.03 3.73 3.13
N ALA A 291 3.91 4.25 3.63
CA ALA A 291 2.67 4.41 2.86
C ALA A 291 1.80 5.53 3.42
N ILE A 292 0.96 6.09 2.55
CA ILE A 292 -0.04 7.10 2.87
C ILE A 292 -1.37 6.60 2.32
N HIS A 293 -2.45 6.73 3.08
CA HIS A 293 -3.80 6.31 2.69
C HIS A 293 -4.83 7.35 3.09
N SER A 294 -5.69 7.76 2.17
CA SER A 294 -6.85 8.61 2.44
C SER A 294 -8.07 7.73 2.63
N HIS A 295 -8.80 7.92 3.73
CA HIS A 295 -10.02 7.19 4.04
C HIS A 295 -11.25 7.93 3.53
N ASP A 296 -12.21 7.19 2.97
CA ASP A 296 -13.50 7.73 2.50
C ASP A 296 -14.63 7.25 3.43
N ILE A 297 -15.70 8.03 3.61
CA ILE A 297 -16.86 7.63 4.43
C ILE A 297 -17.46 6.31 3.93
N ASP A 298 -17.47 6.10 2.61
CA ASP A 298 -18.02 4.91 1.97
C ASP A 298 -16.98 3.80 1.75
N GLU A 299 -15.78 3.92 2.33
CA GLU A 299 -14.72 2.94 2.15
C GLU A 299 -15.08 1.61 2.81
N LYS A 300 -15.21 0.56 1.98
CA LYS A 300 -15.54 -0.81 2.43
C LYS A 300 -14.30 -1.66 2.67
N SER A 301 -13.16 -1.27 2.11
CA SER A 301 -11.95 -2.09 2.13
C SER A 301 -11.00 -1.60 3.21
N LEU A 302 -10.64 -2.49 4.12
CA LEU A 302 -9.61 -2.23 5.14
C LEU A 302 -8.27 -2.87 4.77
N ALA A 303 -8.09 -3.19 3.49
CA ALA A 303 -6.90 -3.81 2.94
C ALA A 303 -5.58 -3.06 3.25
N PRO A 304 -5.52 -1.72 3.35
CA PRO A 304 -4.27 -1.02 3.68
C PRO A 304 -3.63 -1.54 4.98
N TYR A 305 -4.44 -1.83 6.00
CA TYR A 305 -3.97 -2.33 7.31
C TYR A 305 -3.44 -3.76 7.30
N SER A 306 -3.52 -4.48 6.17
CA SER A 306 -2.85 -5.77 6.01
C SER A 306 -1.31 -5.65 6.03
N ARG A 307 -0.78 -4.44 5.82
CA ARG A 307 0.65 -4.16 5.96
C ARG A 307 1.04 -4.12 7.43
N THR A 308 1.93 -5.02 7.82
CA THR A 308 2.46 -5.17 9.17
C THR A 308 3.98 -5.24 9.15
N GLY A 309 4.59 -4.80 10.24
CA GLY A 309 6.03 -4.88 10.53
C GLY A 309 6.22 -4.88 12.04
N GLU A 310 7.36 -5.36 12.53
CA GLU A 310 7.63 -5.53 13.96
C GLU A 310 7.58 -4.17 14.69
N ASP A 311 8.25 -3.17 14.13
CA ASP A 311 8.28 -1.79 14.64
C ASP A 311 7.32 -0.84 13.89
N ALA A 312 6.36 -1.41 13.17
CA ALA A 312 5.50 -0.62 12.31
C ALA A 312 4.28 -0.04 13.04
N VAL A 313 3.91 1.17 12.61
CA VAL A 313 2.90 2.01 13.25
C VAL A 313 1.98 2.61 12.21
N TRP A 314 0.68 2.53 12.46
CA TRP A 314 -0.32 3.27 11.70
C TRP A 314 -0.79 4.49 12.48
N ILE A 315 -0.49 5.69 11.97
CA ILE A 315 -0.98 6.94 12.56
C ILE A 315 -2.20 7.36 11.75
N PHE A 316 -3.38 7.34 12.38
CA PHE A 316 -4.64 7.76 11.76
C PHE A 316 -5.07 9.13 12.30
N THR A 317 -5.43 10.01 11.38
CA THR A 317 -5.97 11.34 11.69
C THR A 317 -7.37 11.43 11.11
N PRO A 318 -8.42 11.40 11.94
CA PRO A 318 -9.79 11.61 11.47
C PRO A 318 -9.97 13.05 11.00
N LEU A 319 -10.78 13.26 9.96
CA LEU A 319 -11.22 14.58 9.50
C LEU A 319 -12.71 14.74 9.83
N ASP A 320 -13.10 15.94 10.25
CA ASP A 320 -14.50 16.26 10.47
C ASP A 320 -15.27 16.44 9.16
N ASP A 321 -16.60 16.40 9.26
CA ASP A 321 -17.46 16.88 8.19
C ASP A 321 -17.09 18.31 7.79
N ASN A 322 -16.92 18.51 6.47
CA ASN A 322 -16.50 19.76 5.84
C ASN A 322 -15.10 20.28 6.26
N GLU A 323 -14.26 19.44 6.87
CA GLU A 323 -12.85 19.75 7.08
C GLU A 323 -12.02 19.31 5.86
N ALA A 324 -11.25 20.23 5.31
CA ALA A 324 -10.36 19.96 4.18
C ALA A 324 -8.92 20.20 4.58
N ILE A 325 -8.00 19.38 4.07
CA ILE A 325 -6.56 19.63 4.17
C ILE A 325 -6.22 20.80 3.24
N THR A 326 -5.71 21.89 3.80
CA THR A 326 -5.33 23.10 3.07
C THR A 326 -3.84 23.19 2.78
N GLU A 327 -3.03 22.51 3.59
CA GLU A 327 -1.57 22.45 3.41
C GLU A 327 -1.06 21.05 3.74
N ILE A 328 -0.14 20.57 2.90
CA ILE A 328 0.62 19.35 3.11
C ILE A 328 2.09 19.74 3.19
N TRP A 329 2.73 19.42 4.30
CA TRP A 329 4.15 19.65 4.56
C TRP A 329 4.88 18.31 4.58
N TRP A 330 6.06 18.28 3.98
CA TRP A 330 6.87 17.08 3.88
C TRP A 330 8.17 17.30 4.64
N GLY A 331 8.40 16.47 5.66
CA GLY A 331 9.57 16.51 6.52
C GLY A 331 10.57 15.45 6.10
N CYS A 332 11.81 15.84 5.85
CA CYS A 332 12.85 14.95 5.36
C CYS A 332 14.14 14.95 6.19
N ILE A 333 14.75 13.78 6.34
CA ILE A 333 16.14 13.60 6.78
C ILE A 333 16.94 12.99 5.63
N ASP A 334 18.00 13.67 5.19
CA ASP A 334 18.82 13.24 4.04
C ASP A 334 17.99 12.91 2.77
N GLY A 335 16.88 13.64 2.57
CA GLY A 335 15.93 13.41 1.48
C GLY A 335 15.11 12.11 1.59
N ASN A 336 15.00 11.50 2.78
CA ASN A 336 13.99 10.47 3.10
C ASN A 336 12.68 11.14 3.53
N GLY A 337 11.54 10.53 3.26
CA GLY A 337 10.25 11.01 3.76
C GLY A 337 9.95 10.52 5.16
N ASP A 338 10.41 11.22 6.19
CA ASP A 338 10.37 10.74 7.58
C ASP A 338 9.16 11.21 8.37
N ALA A 339 8.59 12.35 7.96
CA ALA A 339 7.39 12.91 8.58
C ALA A 339 6.51 13.65 7.57
N MET A 340 5.22 13.79 7.93
CA MET A 340 4.25 14.60 7.20
C MET A 340 3.56 15.55 8.16
N GLY A 341 3.39 16.80 7.74
CA GLY A 341 2.65 17.82 8.46
C GLY A 341 1.39 18.18 7.69
N LEU A 342 0.28 18.38 8.38
CA LEU A 342 -0.99 18.78 7.77
C LEU A 342 -1.53 20.04 8.46
N ARG A 343 -2.09 20.96 7.66
CA ARG A 343 -2.92 22.05 8.16
C ARG A 343 -4.29 21.96 7.51
N THR A 344 -5.35 22.18 8.30
CA THR A 344 -6.74 22.02 7.82
C THR A 344 -7.50 23.33 7.75
N SER A 345 -8.63 23.34 7.04
CA SER A 345 -9.54 24.49 6.92
C SER A 345 -10.17 24.93 8.26
N LYS A 346 -10.10 24.08 9.28
CA LYS A 346 -10.53 24.39 10.66
C LYS A 346 -9.38 24.89 11.54
N GLY A 347 -8.19 25.11 10.97
CA GLY A 347 -7.01 25.59 11.67
C GLY A 347 -6.30 24.53 12.50
N ARG A 348 -6.62 23.24 12.31
CA ARG A 348 -5.94 22.14 12.99
C ARG A 348 -4.60 21.87 12.33
N GLU A 349 -3.59 21.63 13.15
CA GLU A 349 -2.25 21.23 12.73
C GLU A 349 -1.96 19.83 13.24
N VAL A 350 -1.39 18.99 12.37
CA VAL A 350 -1.13 17.58 12.69
C VAL A 350 0.26 17.20 12.26
N PHE A 351 1.02 16.60 13.18
CA PHE A 351 2.33 16.01 12.91
C PHE A 351 2.19 14.48 12.81
N LEU A 352 2.70 13.91 11.73
CA LEU A 352 2.65 12.49 11.42
C LEU A 352 4.08 11.97 11.24
N GLY A 353 4.68 11.49 12.32
CA GLY A 353 6.04 10.97 12.30
C GLY A 353 6.55 10.60 13.69
N PHE A 354 7.78 10.08 13.72
CA PHE A 354 8.50 9.80 14.96
C PHE A 354 8.96 11.11 15.61
N VAL A 355 8.67 11.31 16.90
CA VAL A 355 8.94 12.58 17.59
C VAL A 355 10.43 12.87 17.70
N GLY A 356 11.28 11.86 17.91
CA GLY A 356 12.72 12.06 18.04
C GLY A 356 13.40 12.54 16.76
N ALA A 357 12.73 12.46 15.61
CA ALA A 357 13.23 13.00 14.34
C ALA A 357 13.05 14.52 14.22
N ILE A 358 12.17 15.15 15.01
CA ILE A 358 11.79 16.56 14.87
C ILE A 358 13.00 17.52 14.72
N PRO A 359 14.07 17.42 15.52
CA PRO A 359 15.21 18.35 15.43
C PRO A 359 15.96 18.28 14.10
N ASP A 360 15.89 17.16 13.40
CA ASP A 360 16.65 16.87 12.18
C ASP A 360 15.82 17.01 10.89
N LEU A 361 14.52 17.35 11.00
CA LEU A 361 13.62 17.44 9.85
C LEU A 361 13.77 18.76 9.09
N ASP A 362 14.06 18.65 7.79
CA ASP A 362 13.89 19.74 6.84
C ASP A 362 12.45 19.72 6.29
N TRP A 363 11.70 20.80 6.52
CA TRP A 363 10.30 20.92 6.08
C TRP A 363 10.16 21.67 4.77
N GLU A 364 9.47 21.04 3.80
CA GLU A 364 9.06 21.66 2.54
C GLU A 364 7.52 21.72 2.46
N LEU A 365 6.97 22.88 2.09
CA LEU A 365 5.55 22.99 1.74
C LEU A 365 5.31 22.19 0.46
N ALA A 366 4.78 20.98 0.63
CA ALA A 366 4.64 20.02 -0.43
C ALA A 366 3.41 20.29 -1.28
N SER A 367 2.29 20.80 -0.74
CA SER A 367 1.12 21.19 -1.54
C SER A 367 0.19 22.13 -0.79
N THR A 368 -0.61 22.89 -1.53
CA THR A 368 -1.77 23.64 -1.04
C THR A 368 -3.01 23.16 -1.81
N PRO A 369 -3.61 22.02 -1.42
CA PRO A 369 -4.74 21.41 -2.12
C PRO A 369 -5.89 22.41 -2.37
N ALA A 370 -6.39 22.47 -3.61
CA ALA A 370 -7.63 23.20 -3.88
C ALA A 370 -8.81 22.46 -3.24
N MET A 371 -9.80 23.21 -2.72
CA MET A 371 -11.00 22.65 -2.11
C MET A 371 -11.66 21.61 -3.04
N ASN A 372 -11.58 20.33 -2.64
CA ASN A 372 -12.51 19.23 -2.93
C ASN A 372 -12.08 18.12 -3.91
N ASN A 373 -10.88 18.12 -4.49
CA ASN A 373 -10.38 16.93 -5.20
C ASN A 373 -8.88 16.99 -5.49
N CYS A 374 -8.04 16.94 -4.45
CA CYS A 374 -6.59 16.90 -4.63
C CYS A 374 -6.13 15.46 -4.82
N ARG A 375 -5.29 15.24 -5.81
CA ARG A 375 -4.63 13.96 -6.03
C ARG A 375 -3.12 14.14 -6.02
N PHE A 376 -2.47 13.32 -5.22
CA PHE A 376 -1.03 13.18 -5.23
C PHE A 376 -0.64 11.71 -5.16
N TYR A 377 0.64 11.44 -5.32
CA TYR A 377 1.16 10.08 -5.38
C TYR A 377 2.47 9.95 -4.62
N TYR A 378 2.75 8.74 -4.14
CA TYR A 378 4.02 8.39 -3.50
C TYR A 378 4.61 7.12 -4.12
N ASP A 379 5.94 6.97 -4.07
CA ASP A 379 6.64 5.76 -4.50
C ASP A 379 6.33 4.60 -3.54
N SER A 380 5.43 3.69 -3.96
CA SER A 380 4.94 2.58 -3.14
C SER A 380 5.82 1.34 -3.18
N MET A 381 6.88 1.33 -3.99
CA MET A 381 7.75 0.15 -4.19
C MET A 381 9.09 0.28 -3.47
N SER A 382 9.41 1.45 -2.94
CA SER A 382 10.61 1.64 -2.15
C SER A 382 10.53 0.82 -0.85
N SER A 383 11.48 -0.08 -0.64
CA SER A 383 11.64 -0.82 0.60
C SER A 383 12.45 -0.05 1.66
N MET A 384 12.81 1.21 1.37
CA MET A 384 13.66 2.03 2.24
C MET A 384 12.93 3.22 2.83
N ALA A 385 12.24 4.01 1.99
CA ALA A 385 11.50 5.22 2.37
C ALA A 385 10.67 5.72 1.18
N ILE A 386 9.59 6.45 1.41
CA ILE A 386 9.02 7.31 0.35
C ILE A 386 10.07 8.38 0.01
N GLY A 387 10.75 8.21 -1.13
CA GLY A 387 11.79 9.17 -1.57
C GLY A 387 11.23 10.39 -2.29
N GLY A 388 9.99 10.32 -2.76
CA GLY A 388 9.36 11.47 -3.38
C GLY A 388 7.87 11.34 -3.55
N LEU A 389 7.24 12.50 -3.56
CA LEU A 389 5.82 12.73 -3.82
C LEU A 389 5.66 13.37 -5.20
N ALA A 390 4.58 13.01 -5.88
CA ALA A 390 4.18 13.58 -7.16
C ALA A 390 2.81 14.23 -7.03
N PHE A 391 2.67 15.49 -7.43
CA PHE A 391 1.43 16.25 -7.30
C PHE A 391 0.90 16.66 -8.68
N GLU A 392 -0.42 16.60 -8.84
CA GLU A 392 -1.12 17.12 -10.02
C GLU A 392 -1.40 18.64 -9.91
N ASP A 393 -1.36 19.17 -8.69
CA ASP A 393 -1.61 20.57 -8.37
C ASP A 393 -0.42 21.48 -8.73
N PRO A 394 -0.67 22.79 -8.98
CA PRO A 394 0.39 23.76 -9.21
C PRO A 394 1.36 23.85 -8.02
N SER A 395 2.53 24.48 -8.26
CA SER A 395 3.46 24.75 -7.16
C SER A 395 2.78 25.64 -6.11
N PRO A 396 2.92 25.32 -4.81
CA PRO A 396 2.31 26.12 -3.77
C PRO A 396 2.93 27.52 -3.73
N VAL A 397 2.11 28.54 -3.44
CA VAL A 397 2.59 29.91 -3.25
C VAL A 397 3.10 30.02 -1.82
N THR A 398 4.42 30.16 -1.66
CA THR A 398 5.06 30.24 -0.33
C THR A 398 5.00 31.64 0.30
N GLN A 399 4.64 32.67 -0.47
CA GLN A 399 4.61 34.04 0.02
C GLN A 399 3.51 34.22 1.07
N GLY A 400 3.91 34.54 2.31
CA GLY A 400 2.99 34.76 3.43
C GLY A 400 2.50 33.49 4.12
N VAL A 401 2.99 32.30 3.71
CA VAL A 401 2.71 31.04 4.41
C VAL A 401 3.62 30.94 5.63
N GLN A 402 3.04 30.67 6.80
CA GLN A 402 3.83 30.40 8.00
C GLN A 402 4.51 29.04 7.89
N PRO A 403 5.83 28.94 8.20
CA PRO A 403 6.52 27.67 8.27
C PRO A 403 5.78 26.68 9.18
N PHE A 404 5.80 25.41 8.82
CA PHE A 404 5.33 24.35 9.69
C PHE A 404 6.36 24.14 10.81
N ASP A 405 5.90 24.26 12.06
CA ASP A 405 6.72 24.05 13.24
C ASP A 405 6.09 22.93 14.08
N PRO A 406 6.62 21.71 14.04
CA PRO A 406 6.06 20.60 14.82
C PRO A 406 6.22 20.80 16.35
N THR A 407 7.07 21.73 16.80
CA THR A 407 7.29 21.97 18.23
C THR A 407 6.14 22.73 18.91
N THR A 408 5.25 23.35 18.14
CA THR A 408 4.00 23.94 18.66
C THR A 408 2.91 22.90 18.87
N ILE A 409 3.04 21.74 18.22
CA ILE A 409 2.07 20.64 18.24
C ILE A 409 2.51 19.58 19.24
N VAL A 410 3.80 19.21 19.18
CA VAL A 410 4.39 18.16 20.01
C VAL A 410 5.15 18.82 21.16
N PRO A 411 4.72 18.63 22.41
CA PRO A 411 5.45 19.18 23.55
C PRO A 411 6.83 18.50 23.67
N PRO A 412 7.79 19.10 24.41
CA PRO A 412 9.10 18.49 24.61
C PRO A 412 8.98 17.06 25.13
N MET A 413 9.69 16.13 24.49
CA MET A 413 9.66 14.72 24.87
C MET A 413 10.10 14.58 26.34
N PRO A 414 9.31 13.90 27.20
CA PRO A 414 9.71 13.61 28.56
C PRO A 414 11.03 12.83 28.60
N ASP A 415 11.83 13.03 29.66
CA ASP A 415 13.05 12.23 29.88
C ASP A 415 12.67 10.81 30.31
N PHE A 416 12.46 9.94 29.31
CA PHE A 416 12.29 8.52 29.50
C PHE A 416 13.67 7.89 29.76
N ARG A 417 14.13 7.94 31.02
CA ARG A 417 15.40 7.32 31.43
C ARG A 417 15.48 5.89 30.86
N TYR A 418 16.56 5.60 30.12
CA TYR A 418 16.86 4.29 29.53
C TYR A 418 15.96 3.79 28.37
N CYS A 419 15.09 4.60 27.78
CA CYS A 419 14.27 4.19 26.64
C CYS A 419 14.89 4.62 25.29
N VAL A 420 15.27 3.64 24.45
CA VAL A 420 15.73 3.84 23.06
C VAL A 420 14.58 3.56 22.08
N GLU A 421 13.37 3.99 22.42
CA GLU A 421 12.16 3.66 21.67
C GLU A 421 11.70 4.74 20.71
N LEU A 422 10.91 4.30 19.72
CA LEU A 422 10.32 5.17 18.70
C LEU A 422 8.95 5.65 19.17
N PHE A 423 8.93 6.78 19.88
CA PHE A 423 7.69 7.39 20.37
C PHE A 423 6.96 8.24 19.33
N PHE A 424 5.65 8.11 19.34
CA PHE A 424 4.68 8.90 18.60
C PHE A 424 3.83 9.68 19.59
N PHE A 425 3.55 10.95 19.29
CA PHE A 425 2.76 11.80 20.16
C PHE A 425 1.37 12.02 19.56
N SER A 426 0.37 12.01 20.45
CA SER A 426 -0.99 12.41 20.16
C SER A 426 -1.61 13.01 21.42
N SER A 427 -2.52 13.96 21.26
CA SER A 427 -3.27 14.52 22.37
C SER A 427 -4.71 14.78 21.98
N ALA A 428 -5.59 14.85 22.97
CA ALA A 428 -7.00 15.15 22.75
C ALA A 428 -7.61 15.82 23.98
N ASN A 429 -8.36 16.90 23.75
CA ASN A 429 -9.17 17.54 24.79
C ASN A 429 -10.39 16.66 25.07
N LEU A 430 -10.63 16.23 26.30
CA LEU A 430 -11.71 15.29 26.61
C LEU A 430 -13.06 15.98 26.88
N LYS A 431 -13.13 17.31 26.80
CA LYS A 431 -14.37 18.06 27.01
C LYS A 431 -15.37 17.79 25.90
N GLY A 432 -16.59 17.41 26.28
CA GLY A 432 -17.68 17.17 25.33
C GLY A 432 -17.58 15.83 24.58
N LEU A 433 -16.72 14.93 25.07
CA LEU A 433 -16.62 13.54 24.63
C LEU A 433 -17.97 12.83 24.78
N SER A 434 -18.38 12.10 23.73
CA SER A 434 -19.62 11.32 23.72
C SER A 434 -19.37 9.83 23.61
N GLU A 435 -18.36 9.40 22.85
CA GLU A 435 -18.05 7.98 22.66
C GLU A 435 -16.55 7.74 22.68
N ILE A 436 -16.16 6.57 23.17
CA ILE A 436 -14.79 6.05 23.13
C ILE A 436 -14.81 4.74 22.36
N THR A 437 -13.98 4.62 21.32
CA THR A 437 -13.77 3.36 20.61
C THR A 437 -12.34 2.88 20.84
N VAL A 438 -12.20 1.71 21.46
CA VAL A 438 -10.90 1.10 21.75
C VAL A 438 -10.31 0.48 20.49
N CYS A 439 -9.02 0.71 20.25
CA CYS A 439 -8.26 -0.01 19.22
C CYS A 439 -7.37 -1.08 19.88
N GLN A 440 -7.61 -2.34 19.56
CA GLN A 440 -6.82 -3.47 20.05
C GLN A 440 -6.34 -4.34 18.90
N ILE A 441 -5.04 -4.25 18.61
CA ILE A 441 -4.42 -4.96 17.50
C ILE A 441 -4.13 -6.41 17.94
N PRO A 442 -4.63 -7.46 17.24
CA PRO A 442 -4.57 -8.85 17.71
C PRO A 442 -3.18 -9.37 18.11
N ASP A 443 -2.12 -8.90 17.45
CA ASP A 443 -0.74 -9.31 17.69
C ASP A 443 0.03 -8.40 18.66
N LYS A 444 -0.57 -7.30 19.12
CA LYS A 444 0.03 -6.38 20.11
C LYS A 444 -0.62 -6.59 21.47
N ARG A 445 0.17 -6.41 22.54
CA ARG A 445 -0.33 -6.51 23.92
C ARG A 445 -0.95 -5.18 24.34
N GLY A 446 -2.16 -5.25 24.89
CA GLY A 446 -2.88 -4.09 25.40
C GLY A 446 -3.60 -3.28 24.33
N ILE A 447 -4.15 -2.15 24.75
CA ILE A 447 -4.85 -1.18 23.93
C ILE A 447 -3.81 -0.33 23.19
N SER A 448 -3.85 -0.35 21.86
CA SER A 448 -2.89 0.37 21.01
C SER A 448 -3.26 1.84 20.83
N GLY A 449 -4.54 2.17 20.91
CA GLY A 449 -5.01 3.53 20.73
C GLY A 449 -6.52 3.68 20.99
N LEU A 450 -6.99 4.92 20.93
CA LEU A 450 -8.40 5.28 21.10
C LEU A 450 -8.86 6.18 19.96
N LEU A 451 -10.05 5.90 19.43
CA LEU A 451 -10.79 6.83 18.59
C LEU A 451 -11.88 7.47 19.45
N LEU A 452 -11.78 8.78 19.62
CA LEU A 452 -12.68 9.59 20.43
C LEU A 452 -13.68 10.27 19.52
N ALA A 453 -14.97 10.23 19.88
CA ALA A 453 -16.01 10.99 19.20
C ALA A 453 -16.69 11.95 20.17
N TYR A 454 -17.01 13.13 19.66
CA TYR A 454 -17.53 14.25 20.44
C TYR A 454 -18.98 14.57 20.07
N THR A 455 -19.69 15.19 21.01
CA THR A 455 -21.09 15.60 20.83
C THR A 455 -21.34 16.56 19.65
N ASN A 456 -20.30 17.27 19.19
CA ASN A 456 -20.36 18.17 18.03
C ASN A 456 -20.02 17.46 16.69
N GLY A 457 -19.84 16.13 16.70
CA GLY A 457 -19.45 15.33 15.54
C GLY A 457 -17.95 15.27 15.26
N HIS A 458 -17.14 16.01 16.02
CA HIS A 458 -15.68 15.96 15.91
C HIS A 458 -15.15 14.59 16.32
N LYS A 459 -13.97 14.22 15.80
CA LYS A 459 -13.25 13.01 16.19
C LYS A 459 -11.77 13.29 16.37
N GLU A 460 -11.16 12.59 17.33
CA GLU A 460 -9.70 12.59 17.52
C GLU A 460 -9.18 11.17 17.74
N ALA A 461 -7.92 10.94 17.37
CA ALA A 461 -7.25 9.65 17.54
C ALA A 461 -6.05 9.79 18.47
N LEU A 462 -5.94 8.88 19.43
CA LEU A 462 -4.82 8.77 20.37
C LEU A 462 -4.09 7.45 20.19
N GLY A 463 -2.76 7.47 20.22
CA GLY A 463 -1.91 6.29 20.02
C GLY A 463 -1.99 5.72 18.60
N GLU A 464 -1.81 4.40 18.46
CA GLU A 464 -1.96 3.70 17.19
C GLU A 464 -3.41 3.24 16.99
N VAL A 465 -4.11 3.91 16.07
CA VAL A 465 -5.48 3.59 15.68
C VAL A 465 -5.51 2.94 14.29
N ARG A 466 -6.00 1.70 14.23
CA ARG A 466 -6.28 0.98 12.98
C ARG A 466 -7.79 0.72 12.86
N LEU A 467 -8.40 1.20 11.77
CA LEU A 467 -9.85 1.06 11.58
C LEU A 467 -10.31 -0.41 11.48
N ASN A 468 -9.42 -1.35 11.15
CA ASN A 468 -9.69 -2.80 11.16
C ASN A 468 -9.49 -3.48 12.52
N SER A 469 -9.16 -2.72 13.57
CA SER A 469 -8.91 -3.22 14.92
C SER A 469 -9.69 -2.43 15.98
N LEU A 470 -10.73 -1.71 15.55
CA LEU A 470 -11.64 -1.02 16.45
C LEU A 470 -12.66 -1.98 17.06
N GLU A 471 -12.84 -1.88 18.36
CA GLU A 471 -13.93 -2.50 19.10
C GLU A 471 -15.25 -1.73 18.91
N PRO A 472 -16.40 -2.24 19.39
CA PRO A 472 -17.63 -1.46 19.40
C PRO A 472 -17.48 -0.15 20.20
N PRO A 473 -18.03 0.97 19.72
CA PRO A 473 -18.01 2.24 20.46
C PRO A 473 -18.70 2.11 21.82
N ILE A 474 -18.12 2.74 22.84
CA ILE A 474 -18.64 2.81 24.19
C ILE A 474 -19.22 4.20 24.42
N ASP A 475 -20.52 4.27 24.66
CA ASP A 475 -21.22 5.51 25.01
C ASP A 475 -20.78 5.97 26.42
N VAL A 476 -20.30 7.20 26.50
CA VAL A 476 -19.88 7.84 27.74
C VAL A 476 -21.10 8.21 28.61
N GLY A 477 -22.26 8.45 28.01
CA GLY A 477 -23.50 8.74 28.69
C GLY A 477 -23.41 9.96 29.62
N LYS A 478 -23.62 9.73 30.93
CA LYS A 478 -23.54 10.77 31.97
C LYS A 478 -22.25 10.73 32.80
N GLN A 479 -21.28 9.93 32.38
CA GLN A 479 -20.01 9.79 33.09
C GLN A 479 -19.19 11.06 32.94
N ASP A 480 -18.41 11.40 33.97
CA ASP A 480 -17.51 12.56 33.98
C ASP A 480 -16.03 12.15 33.97
N ARG A 481 -15.76 10.83 34.00
CA ARG A 481 -14.42 10.27 34.13
C ARG A 481 -14.30 8.85 33.60
N ILE A 482 -13.06 8.45 33.36
CA ILE A 482 -12.62 7.07 33.13
C ILE A 482 -11.40 6.76 33.98
N TRP A 483 -11.22 5.47 34.23
CA TRP A 483 -10.03 4.90 34.84
C TRP A 483 -9.27 4.12 33.77
N LEU A 484 -8.02 4.51 33.57
CA LEU A 484 -7.09 3.84 32.67
C LEU A 484 -6.19 2.91 33.49
N ARG A 485 -6.25 1.60 33.25
CA ARG A 485 -5.40 0.63 33.94
C ARG A 485 -4.23 0.19 33.08
N PHE A 486 -3.05 0.20 33.68
CA PHE A 486 -1.79 -0.17 33.05
C PHE A 486 -1.25 -1.49 33.60
N GLU A 487 -0.59 -2.26 32.74
CA GLU A 487 0.23 -3.40 33.11
C GLU A 487 1.70 -3.12 32.77
N TYR A 488 2.61 -3.67 33.56
CA TYR A 488 4.06 -3.58 33.35
C TYR A 488 4.63 -4.95 32.95
N ASP A 489 5.73 -4.98 32.21
CA ASP A 489 6.33 -6.24 31.74
C ASP A 489 6.69 -7.18 32.93
N PRO A 490 6.18 -8.43 32.95
CA PRO A 490 6.42 -9.38 34.04
C PRO A 490 7.82 -10.00 34.06
N THR A 491 8.64 -9.80 33.04
CA THR A 491 9.97 -10.43 32.96
C THR A 491 11.01 -9.77 33.86
N GLY A 492 10.74 -8.58 34.40
CA GLY A 492 11.64 -7.86 35.31
C GLY A 492 12.95 -7.39 34.68
N ILE A 493 13.10 -7.55 33.36
CA ILE A 493 14.30 -7.11 32.62
C ILE A 493 14.25 -5.60 32.38
N ILE A 494 13.04 -5.03 32.25
CA ILE A 494 12.82 -3.59 32.19
C ILE A 494 11.51 -3.23 32.90
N ASP A 495 11.61 -2.97 34.20
CA ASP A 495 10.50 -2.73 35.16
C ASP A 495 9.59 -1.52 34.85
N GLU A 496 9.77 -0.82 33.72
CA GLU A 496 9.31 0.55 33.51
C GLU A 496 8.53 0.78 32.20
N HIS A 497 8.02 -0.28 31.54
CA HIS A 497 7.24 -0.16 30.30
C HIS A 497 5.72 -0.33 30.56
N PRO A 498 4.96 0.74 30.88
CA PRO A 498 3.52 0.68 31.06
C PRO A 498 2.81 0.36 29.75
N ARG A 499 1.78 -0.47 29.81
CA ARG A 499 0.86 -0.76 28.70
C ARG A 499 -0.56 -0.58 29.17
N LEU A 500 -1.36 0.20 28.45
CA LEU A 500 -2.79 0.33 28.75
C LEU A 500 -3.48 -1.00 28.46
N VAL A 501 -4.18 -1.56 29.43
CA VAL A 501 -4.84 -2.87 29.32
C VAL A 501 -6.34 -2.83 29.57
N GLU A 502 -6.85 -1.78 30.22
CA GLU A 502 -8.29 -1.64 30.47
C GLU A 502 -8.69 -0.16 30.57
N ILE A 503 -9.89 0.14 30.08
CA ILE A 503 -10.61 1.39 30.33
C ILE A 503 -11.90 1.04 31.05
N SER A 504 -12.18 1.72 32.16
CA SER A 504 -13.40 1.49 32.93
C SER A 504 -14.02 2.80 33.41
N PHE A 505 -15.35 2.84 33.42
CA PHE A 505 -16.13 3.92 34.04
C PHE A 505 -16.33 3.73 35.53
N SER A 506 -15.97 2.55 36.06
CA SER A 506 -15.91 2.29 37.49
C SER A 506 -14.46 2.31 37.96
N ARG A 507 -14.25 2.65 39.22
CA ARG A 507 -12.91 2.58 39.81
C ARG A 507 -12.39 1.15 39.70
N VAL A 508 -11.21 1.00 39.09
CA VAL A 508 -10.56 -0.30 38.92
C VAL A 508 -9.56 -0.51 40.04
N GLU A 509 -9.53 -1.73 40.58
CA GLU A 509 -8.52 -2.10 41.58
C GLU A 509 -7.13 -2.19 40.92
N PRO A 510 -6.09 -1.69 41.59
CA PRO A 510 -4.71 -1.85 41.13
C PRO A 510 -4.31 -3.32 40.97
N ILE A 511 -3.55 -3.64 39.93
CA ILE A 511 -2.86 -4.93 39.80
C ILE A 511 -1.73 -4.99 40.84
N ILE A 512 -1.86 -5.86 41.85
CA ILE A 512 -0.82 -6.08 42.87
C ILE A 512 0.00 -7.31 42.45
N ARG A 513 1.30 -7.12 42.18
CA ARG A 513 2.23 -8.24 41.96
C ARG A 513 3.05 -8.53 43.21
N ASP A 514 3.27 -9.82 43.50
CA ASP A 514 4.09 -10.27 44.63
C ASP A 514 5.52 -9.73 44.52
N GLY A 515 6.00 -9.06 45.57
CA GLY A 515 7.36 -8.50 45.64
C GLY A 515 7.52 -7.07 45.13
N THR A 516 6.44 -6.45 44.61
CA THR A 516 6.44 -5.03 44.22
C THR A 516 6.17 -4.14 45.43
N ASP A 517 6.92 -3.04 45.60
CA ASP A 517 6.70 -2.07 46.67
C ASP A 517 5.26 -1.53 46.63
N PRO A 518 4.48 -1.58 47.72
CA PRO A 518 3.12 -1.04 47.81
C PRO A 518 2.98 0.43 47.40
N THR A 519 4.06 1.21 47.47
CA THR A 519 4.10 2.60 47.00
C THR A 519 4.12 2.72 45.47
N ILE A 520 4.62 1.69 44.77
CA ILE A 520 4.60 1.54 43.30
C ILE A 520 3.28 0.95 42.82
N VAL A 521 2.65 0.09 43.62
CA VAL A 521 1.34 -0.56 43.35
C VAL A 521 0.22 0.47 43.15
N GLY A 522 0.32 1.67 43.73
CA GLY A 522 -0.69 2.72 43.61
C GLY A 522 -0.79 3.43 42.24
N ILE A 523 0.10 3.13 41.28
CA ILE A 523 0.36 3.96 40.08
C ILE A 523 0.05 3.21 38.77
N ASN A 524 -0.69 2.10 38.82
CA ASN A 524 -1.12 1.39 37.61
C ASN A 524 -2.56 1.72 37.19
N CYS A 525 -3.21 2.68 37.85
CA CYS A 525 -4.51 3.20 37.46
C CYS A 525 -4.42 4.73 37.41
N LEU A 526 -4.77 5.32 36.28
CA LEU A 526 -4.86 6.78 36.10
C LEU A 526 -6.33 7.18 36.03
N GLU A 527 -6.73 8.11 36.89
CA GLU A 527 -8.05 8.75 36.82
C GLU A 527 -8.01 9.90 35.82
N VAL A 528 -8.91 9.87 34.85
CA VAL A 528 -8.99 10.87 33.78
C VAL A 528 -10.39 11.48 33.79
N LEU A 529 -10.47 12.78 34.05
CA LEU A 529 -11.72 13.53 33.99
C LEU A 529 -11.97 14.03 32.56
N PHE A 530 -13.23 14.19 32.16
CA PHE A 530 -13.60 14.73 30.85
C PHE A 530 -13.60 16.25 30.81
N THR A 531 -12.52 16.86 31.30
CA THR A 531 -12.42 18.31 31.47
C THR A 531 -11.22 18.93 30.79
N ASP A 532 -10.17 18.15 30.55
CA ASP A 532 -8.88 18.66 30.10
C ASP A 532 -8.25 17.76 29.01
N GLU A 533 -7.05 18.11 28.59
CA GLU A 533 -6.28 17.41 27.58
C GLU A 533 -5.58 16.16 28.14
N LEU A 534 -5.69 15.06 27.39
CA LEU A 534 -4.95 13.82 27.61
C LEU A 534 -3.78 13.78 26.62
N HIS A 535 -2.57 13.59 27.12
CA HIS A 535 -1.36 13.43 26.30
C HIS A 535 -0.97 11.97 26.24
N TRP A 536 -0.64 11.48 25.05
CA TRP A 536 -0.29 10.09 24.84
C TRP A 536 0.97 9.96 23.98
N TRP A 537 2.02 9.46 24.62
CA TRP A 537 3.29 9.06 24.02
C TRP A 537 3.28 7.56 23.82
N TRP A 538 3.12 7.12 22.58
CA TRP A 538 2.92 5.71 22.27
C TRP A 538 4.12 5.12 21.52
N SER A 539 4.49 3.88 21.84
CA SER A 539 5.43 3.05 21.08
C SER A 539 4.85 1.64 20.92
N SER A 540 5.47 0.79 20.10
CA SER A 540 5.06 -0.61 19.95
C SER A 540 5.22 -1.44 21.24
N LEU A 541 6.03 -0.97 22.19
CA LEU A 541 6.40 -1.69 23.40
C LEU A 541 5.74 -1.13 24.66
N GLN A 542 5.42 0.17 24.69
CA GLN A 542 4.82 0.84 25.85
C GLN A 542 3.94 2.04 25.46
N CYS A 543 3.21 2.57 26.43
CA CYS A 543 2.53 3.85 26.31
C CYS A 543 2.68 4.70 27.59
N GLN A 544 3.11 5.94 27.42
CA GLN A 544 3.22 6.94 28.47
C GLN A 544 2.08 7.94 28.32
N VAL A 545 1.09 7.84 29.21
CA VAL A 545 -0.13 8.65 29.18
C VAL A 545 -0.09 9.65 30.32
N PHE A 546 -0.32 10.93 30.02
CA PHE A 546 -0.31 12.02 31.00
C PHE A 546 -1.64 12.76 31.01
N TYR A 547 -2.13 13.07 32.21
CA TYR A 547 -3.36 13.84 32.43
C TYR A 547 -3.23 14.67 33.71
N ASN A 548 -3.44 15.99 33.62
CA ASN A 548 -3.43 16.91 34.77
C ASN A 548 -2.23 16.70 35.73
N GLY A 549 -1.03 16.65 35.14
CA GLY A 549 0.24 16.40 35.84
C GLY A 549 0.51 14.93 36.15
N GLN A 550 -0.50 14.06 36.27
CA GLN A 550 -0.33 12.63 36.54
C GLN A 550 0.12 11.87 35.28
N GLY A 551 0.89 10.79 35.46
CA GLY A 551 1.43 9.97 34.36
C GLY A 551 1.31 8.48 34.63
N SER A 552 1.26 7.67 33.57
CA SER A 552 1.21 6.20 33.66
C SER A 552 2.51 5.57 34.16
N LEU A 553 3.64 6.27 34.09
CA LEU A 553 4.88 5.94 34.80
C LEU A 553 5.27 7.14 35.67
N GLN A 554 5.60 6.90 36.94
CA GLN A 554 6.30 7.89 37.77
C GLN A 554 7.76 7.45 37.97
N PRO A 555 8.78 8.30 37.74
CA PRO A 555 10.15 7.97 38.07
C PRO A 555 10.28 7.69 39.58
N ARG A 556 10.99 6.61 39.95
CA ARG A 556 11.20 6.16 41.35
C ARG A 556 11.75 7.24 42.32
N ASP A 557 12.29 8.36 41.81
CA ASP A 557 12.94 9.42 42.59
C ASP A 557 12.45 10.86 42.27
N ALA A 558 11.29 11.03 41.63
CA ALA A 558 10.82 12.37 41.27
C ALA A 558 10.19 13.10 42.48
N ASP A 559 10.98 13.89 43.22
CA ASP A 559 10.48 14.82 44.25
C ASP A 559 9.62 15.97 43.65
N ARG A 560 9.69 16.19 42.33
CA ARG A 560 8.86 17.12 41.57
C ARG A 560 8.56 16.58 40.18
N TRP A 561 7.31 16.75 39.77
CA TRP A 561 6.77 16.53 38.43
C TRP A 561 7.68 17.12 37.34
N LEU A 562 7.73 16.46 36.17
CA LEU A 562 8.02 17.16 34.92
C LEU A 562 6.85 18.12 34.67
N LEU A 563 6.88 19.27 35.33
CA LEU A 563 6.05 20.40 34.95
C LEU A 563 6.52 20.80 33.55
N PHE A 564 5.60 20.79 32.59
CA PHE A 564 5.72 21.66 31.44
C PHE A 564 5.88 23.07 32.02
N ASN A 565 7.10 23.59 32.05
CA ASN A 565 7.30 24.99 32.41
C ASN A 565 6.74 25.81 31.25
N ASP A 566 5.84 26.75 31.56
CA ASP A 566 5.31 27.77 30.66
C ASP A 566 6.42 28.51 29.87
#